data_AF-A0A9X0KWI5-F1
#
_entry.id   AF-A0A9X0KWI5-F1
#
_cell.length_a   1.000
_cell.length_b   1.000
_cell.length_c   1.000
_cell.angle_alpha   90.00
_cell.angle_beta   90.00
_cell.angle_gamma   90.00
#
_symmetry.space_group_name_H-M   'P 1'
#
loop_
_entity.id
_entity.type
_entity.pdbx_description
1 polymer ?
#
loop_
_entity_poly.entity_id
_entity_poly.type
_entity_poly.pdbx_seq_one_letter_code
_entity_poly.pdbx_strand_id
1 'polypeptide(L)'
;MAWLGEAVAAGARKIRACREVGLSLRTLQRWTQTDAIQTDAQTTATRPTPPNALNEAERQTIVTLCNSAEYAHLPPSQIVPRLADQGRYLASEATFYRVLRATGQQQHRGRSCSGLQSKTTVLAISTLLGSD
;
A
#
# COMPACT_ATOMS: atom_id res chain seq x y z
N MET A 1 28.23 7.76 17.79
CA MET A 1 28.70 8.84 16.87
C MET A 1 30.20 9.17 17.00
N ALA A 2 30.85 8.95 18.16
CA ALA A 2 32.28 9.24 18.36
C ALA A 2 33.22 8.58 17.31
N TRP A 3 32.96 7.32 16.99
CA TRP A 3 33.68 6.52 15.97
C TRP A 3 33.62 7.11 14.56
N LEU A 4 32.55 7.81 14.21
CA LEU A 4 32.43 8.47 12.90
C LEU A 4 33.26 9.76 12.85
N GLY A 5 33.33 10.49 13.96
CA GLY A 5 34.20 11.65 14.11
C GLY A 5 35.67 11.25 14.07
N GLU A 6 36.04 10.17 14.75
CA GLU A 6 37.39 9.60 14.77
C GLU A 6 37.84 9.15 13.37
N ALA A 7 36.99 8.44 12.62
CA ALA A 7 37.29 8.04 11.24
C ALA A 7 37.52 9.25 10.32
N VAL A 8 36.74 10.32 10.49
CA VAL A 8 36.89 11.56 9.72
C VAL A 8 38.15 12.32 10.13
N ALA A 9 38.49 12.35 11.41
CA ALA A 9 39.74 12.94 11.92
C ALA A 9 40.98 12.17 11.42
N ALA A 10 40.87 10.84 11.26
CA ALA A 10 41.87 9.99 10.62
C ALA A 10 41.95 10.15 9.09
N GLY A 11 41.14 11.04 8.50
CA GLY A 11 41.20 11.40 7.07
C GLY A 11 40.14 10.74 6.18
N ALA A 12 39.21 9.96 6.74
CA ALA A 12 38.13 9.36 5.93
C ALA A 12 37.14 10.42 5.45
N ARG A 13 36.72 10.31 4.18
CA ARG A 13 35.61 11.13 3.67
C ARG A 13 34.32 10.73 4.41
N LYS A 14 33.59 11.72 4.96
CA LYS A 14 32.31 11.53 5.68
C LYS A 14 31.35 10.58 4.95
N ILE A 15 31.25 10.70 3.63
CA ILE A 15 30.39 9.83 2.79
C ILE A 15 30.79 8.35 2.87
N ARG A 16 32.09 8.04 2.87
CA ARG A 16 32.61 6.66 2.95
C ARG A 16 32.36 6.09 4.35
N ALA A 17 32.69 6.85 5.39
CA ALA A 17 32.44 6.44 6.77
C ALA A 17 30.95 6.18 7.05
N CYS A 18 30.05 7.03 6.56
CA CYS A 18 28.60 6.81 6.70
C CYS A 18 28.14 5.52 6.01
N ARG A 19 28.69 5.20 4.83
CA ARG A 19 28.30 4.03 4.05
C ARG A 19 28.61 2.72 4.77
N GLU A 20 29.76 2.63 5.44
CA GLU A 20 30.15 1.43 6.21
C GLU A 20 29.20 1.15 7.38
N VAL A 21 28.61 2.20 7.97
CA VAL A 21 27.67 2.10 9.10
C VAL A 21 26.20 2.02 8.61
N GLY A 22 25.96 1.98 7.30
CA GLY A 22 24.61 1.92 6.73
C GLY A 22 23.81 3.23 6.85
N LEU A 23 24.48 4.36 7.08
CA LEU A 23 23.85 5.67 7.21
C LEU A 23 24.01 6.52 5.95
N SER A 24 23.02 7.36 5.66
CA SER A 24 23.16 8.37 4.60
C SER A 24 23.87 9.62 5.14
N LEU A 25 24.62 10.33 4.29
CA LEU A 25 25.24 11.61 4.66
C LEU A 25 24.18 12.61 5.15
N ARG A 26 22.99 12.63 4.53
CA ARG A 26 21.88 13.51 4.95
C ARG A 26 21.33 13.17 6.33
N THR A 27 21.33 11.89 6.71
CA THR A 27 20.92 11.46 8.06
C THR A 27 21.91 12.00 9.09
N LEU A 28 23.22 11.84 8.84
CA LEU A 28 24.26 12.39 9.70
C LEU A 28 24.13 13.91 9.84
N GLN A 29 24.08 14.63 8.72
CA GLN A 29 24.01 16.10 8.71
C GLN A 29 22.81 16.61 9.51
N ARG A 30 21.64 16.00 9.33
CA ARG A 30 20.40 16.34 10.05
C ARG A 30 20.54 16.13 11.55
N TRP A 31 21.15 15.02 11.98
CA TRP A 31 21.36 14.72 13.39
C TRP A 31 22.41 15.63 14.05
N THR A 32 23.33 16.18 13.27
CA THR A 32 24.38 17.11 13.74
C THR A 32 24.02 18.59 13.58
N GLN A 33 22.85 18.93 13.02
CA GLN A 33 22.46 20.32 12.74
C GLN A 33 21.90 21.04 13.98
N THR A 34 21.62 20.31 15.06
CA THR A 34 21.21 20.85 16.35
C THR A 34 22.34 20.60 17.35
N ASP A 35 22.72 21.61 18.13
CA ASP A 35 23.89 21.60 19.06
C ASP A 35 23.83 20.52 20.17
N ALA A 36 22.73 19.79 20.26
CA ALA A 36 22.62 18.59 21.08
C ALA A 36 22.73 17.36 20.17
N ILE A 37 23.78 16.56 20.35
CA ILE A 37 23.90 15.22 19.76
C ILE A 37 22.71 14.41 20.28
N GLN A 38 21.61 14.36 19.52
CA GLN A 38 20.50 13.48 19.83
C GLN A 38 20.97 12.04 19.58
N THR A 39 21.04 11.24 20.64
CA THR A 39 21.14 9.78 20.53
C THR A 39 20.05 9.30 19.58
N ASP A 40 20.45 8.57 18.54
CA ASP A 40 19.60 7.93 17.52
C ASP A 40 18.25 8.63 17.31
N ALA A 41 18.24 9.73 16.57
CA ALA A 41 16.99 10.43 16.19
C ALA A 41 16.24 9.68 15.08
N GLN A 42 16.23 8.35 15.14
CA GLN A 42 15.17 7.56 14.53
C GLN A 42 13.83 8.06 15.09
N THR A 43 12.81 8.06 14.24
CA THR A 43 11.48 8.52 14.64
C THR A 43 10.91 7.58 15.70
N THR A 44 11.18 7.85 16.98
CA THR A 44 10.60 7.15 18.14
C THR A 44 9.18 7.64 18.44
N ALA A 45 8.60 8.44 17.53
CA ALA A 45 7.26 8.98 17.68
C ALA A 45 6.23 7.85 17.62
N THR A 46 5.81 7.36 18.79
CA THR A 46 4.65 6.49 18.95
C THR A 46 3.41 7.26 18.52
N ARG A 47 2.93 7.03 17.30
CA ARG A 47 1.68 7.65 16.82
C ARG A 47 0.50 7.01 17.56
N PRO A 48 -0.31 7.78 18.29
CA PRO A 48 -1.49 7.24 18.94
C PRO A 48 -2.48 6.73 17.89
N THR A 49 -3.22 5.67 18.24
CA THR A 49 -4.34 5.21 17.41
C THR A 49 -5.34 6.34 17.26
N PRO A 50 -5.78 6.69 16.03
CA PRO A 50 -6.72 7.77 15.84
C PRO A 50 -8.06 7.45 16.52
N PRO A 51 -8.79 8.46 17.03
CA PRO A 51 -10.06 8.24 17.74
C PRO A 51 -11.13 7.59 16.85
N ASN A 52 -11.04 7.78 15.53
CA ASN A 52 -11.95 7.20 14.54
C ASN A 52 -11.49 5.81 14.06
N ALA A 53 -10.57 5.16 14.78
CA ALA A 53 -10.18 3.80 14.46
C ALA A 53 -11.35 2.86 14.77
N LEU A 54 -11.77 2.10 13.76
CA LEU A 54 -12.72 1.01 13.95
C LEU A 54 -12.20 0.04 15.00
N ASN A 55 -13.04 -0.25 15.97
CA ASN A 55 -12.82 -1.32 16.94
C ASN A 55 -12.91 -2.69 16.24
N GLU A 56 -12.47 -3.75 16.93
CA GLU A 56 -12.46 -5.09 16.33
C GLU A 56 -13.87 -5.64 16.09
N ALA A 57 -14.83 -5.29 16.94
CA ALA A 57 -16.22 -5.73 16.77
C ALA A 57 -16.89 -5.13 15.51
N GLU A 58 -16.62 -3.86 15.22
CA GLU A 58 -17.08 -3.15 14.03
C GLU A 58 -16.44 -3.75 12.77
N ARG A 59 -15.14 -4.05 12.82
CA ARG A 59 -14.44 -4.76 11.73
C ARG A 59 -15.07 -6.12 11.47
N GLN A 60 -15.35 -6.88 12.51
CA GLN A 60 -15.98 -8.19 12.37
C GLN A 60 -17.41 -8.09 11.83
N THR A 61 -18.15 -7.06 12.23
CA THR A 61 -19.48 -6.76 11.69
C THR A 61 -19.42 -6.50 10.18
N ILE A 62 -18.44 -5.70 9.73
CA ILE A 62 -18.20 -5.44 8.30
C ILE A 62 -17.88 -6.75 7.55
N VAL A 63 -16.97 -7.58 8.08
CA VAL A 63 -16.60 -8.86 7.46
C VAL A 63 -17.79 -9.82 7.40
N THR A 64 -18.60 -9.88 8.46
CA THR A 64 -19.79 -10.73 8.53
C THR A 64 -20.83 -10.29 7.50
N LEU A 65 -21.04 -8.98 7.37
CA LEU A 65 -21.95 -8.41 6.37
C LEU A 65 -21.46 -8.70 4.96
N CYS A 66 -20.18 -8.49 4.66
CA CYS A 66 -19.60 -8.79 3.35
C CYS A 66 -19.64 -10.28 2.98
N ASN A 67 -19.75 -11.19 3.95
CA ASN A 67 -19.86 -12.63 3.71
C ASN A 67 -21.30 -13.16 3.83
N SER A 68 -22.29 -12.28 4.05
CA SER A 68 -23.70 -12.69 4.04
C SER A 68 -24.13 -13.07 2.62
N ALA A 69 -25.14 -13.94 2.51
CA ALA A 69 -25.65 -14.39 1.20
C ALA A 69 -26.08 -13.23 0.29
N GLU A 70 -26.57 -12.14 0.88
CA GLU A 70 -27.05 -10.94 0.16
C GLU A 70 -25.91 -10.11 -0.45
N TYR A 71 -24.75 -10.03 0.22
CA TYR A 71 -23.66 -9.13 -0.17
C TYR A 71 -22.38 -9.85 -0.63
N ALA A 72 -22.26 -11.17 -0.46
CA ALA A 72 -21.06 -11.94 -0.77
C ALA A 72 -20.55 -11.77 -2.22
N HIS A 73 -21.48 -11.54 -3.15
CA HIS A 73 -21.26 -11.39 -4.57
C HIS A 73 -21.17 -9.92 -5.04
N LEU A 74 -21.15 -8.96 -4.11
CA LEU A 74 -21.16 -7.54 -4.43
C LEU A 74 -19.84 -6.89 -3.99
N PRO A 75 -19.28 -5.97 -4.77
CA PRO A 75 -18.14 -5.17 -4.33
C PRO A 75 -18.59 -4.12 -3.28
N PRO A 76 -17.68 -3.63 -2.42
CA PRO A 76 -17.96 -2.55 -1.48
C PRO A 76 -18.60 -1.29 -2.09
N SER A 77 -18.27 -0.98 -3.34
CA SER A 77 -18.88 0.13 -4.11
C SER A 77 -20.39 -0.02 -4.32
N GLN A 78 -20.92 -1.24 -4.27
CA GLN A 78 -22.36 -1.53 -4.38
C GLN A 78 -23.01 -1.79 -3.02
N ILE A 79 -22.26 -2.35 -2.06
CA ILE A 79 -22.76 -2.63 -0.71
C ILE A 79 -23.05 -1.33 0.04
N VAL A 80 -22.11 -0.37 0.03
CA VAL A 80 -22.24 0.87 0.83
C VAL A 80 -23.45 1.72 0.42
N PRO A 81 -23.73 1.96 -0.88
CA PRO A 81 -24.96 2.65 -1.29
C PRO A 81 -26.23 1.92 -0.85
N ARG A 82 -26.30 0.59 -1.01
CA ARG A 82 -27.48 -0.20 -0.58
C ARG A 82 -27.73 -0.11 0.92
N LEU A 83 -26.67 -0.11 1.73
CA LEU A 83 -26.80 0.10 3.17
C LEU A 83 -27.29 1.51 3.50
N ALA A 84 -26.80 2.52 2.77
CA ALA A 84 -27.27 3.90 2.92
C ALA A 84 -28.75 4.05 2.54
N ASP A 85 -29.22 3.38 1.48
CA ASP A 85 -30.63 3.35 1.08
C ASP A 85 -31.52 2.72 2.17
N GLN A 86 -30.98 1.75 2.93
CA GLN A 86 -31.62 1.15 4.11
C GLN A 86 -31.48 2.01 5.38
N GLY A 87 -30.85 3.18 5.31
CA GLY A 87 -30.59 4.06 6.46
C GLY A 87 -29.52 3.52 7.42
N ARG A 88 -28.69 2.55 6.99
CA ARG A 88 -27.68 1.90 7.82
C ARG A 88 -26.28 2.34 7.39
N TYR A 89 -25.56 3.03 8.27
CA TYR A 89 -24.16 3.40 8.03
C TYR A 89 -23.23 2.67 8.99
N LEU A 90 -22.28 1.90 8.43
CA LEU A 90 -21.23 1.22 9.20
C LEU A 90 -19.89 1.93 9.06
N ALA A 91 -19.46 2.19 7.82
CA ALA A 91 -18.20 2.85 7.52
C ALA A 91 -18.18 3.32 6.05
N SER A 92 -17.18 4.14 5.71
CA SER A 92 -16.94 4.55 4.32
C SER A 92 -16.48 3.40 3.43
N GLU A 93 -16.69 3.51 2.12
CA GLU A 93 -16.26 2.52 1.13
C GLU A 93 -14.75 2.22 1.22
N ALA A 94 -13.92 3.26 1.37
CA ALA A 94 -12.47 3.11 1.56
C ALA A 94 -12.14 2.25 2.78
N THR A 95 -12.96 2.33 3.83
CA THR A 95 -12.80 1.56 5.05
C THR A 95 -13.18 0.10 4.84
N PHE A 96 -14.26 -0.20 4.10
CA PHE A 96 -14.58 -1.57 3.68
C PHE A 96 -13.42 -2.22 2.92
N TYR A 97 -12.82 -1.50 1.95
CA TYR A 97 -11.64 -2.01 1.24
C TYR A 97 -10.42 -2.21 2.15
N ARG A 98 -10.22 -1.37 3.17
CA ARG A 98 -9.13 -1.56 4.14
C ARG A 98 -9.36 -2.82 4.98
N VAL A 99 -10.58 -3.05 5.44
CA VAL A 99 -10.94 -4.24 6.24
C VAL A 99 -10.80 -5.52 5.40
N LEU A 100 -11.35 -5.54 4.18
CA LEU A 100 -11.24 -6.71 3.29
C LEU A 100 -9.80 -7.00 2.85
N ARG A 101 -8.96 -5.96 2.68
CA ARG A 101 -7.53 -6.15 2.42
C ARG A 101 -6.81 -6.75 3.63
N ALA A 102 -7.12 -6.30 4.84
CA ALA A 102 -6.54 -6.84 6.07
C ALA A 102 -6.91 -8.31 6.30
N THR A 103 -8.10 -8.74 5.87
CA THR A 103 -8.56 -10.13 5.99
C THR A 103 -8.23 -11.01 4.77
N GLY A 104 -7.54 -10.47 3.75
CA GLY A 104 -7.23 -11.21 2.52
C GLY A 104 -8.44 -11.53 1.64
N GLN A 105 -9.59 -10.92 1.90
CA GLN A 105 -10.87 -11.18 1.24
C GLN A 105 -11.15 -10.24 0.06
N GLN A 106 -10.14 -9.48 -0.39
CA GLN A 106 -10.20 -8.63 -1.58
C GLN A 106 -10.07 -9.48 -2.86
N GLN A 107 -10.99 -10.42 -3.04
CA GLN A 107 -11.11 -11.17 -4.29
C GLN A 107 -12.05 -10.46 -5.24
N HIS A 108 -11.94 -10.81 -6.52
CA HIS A 108 -12.84 -10.28 -7.53
C HIS A 108 -14.27 -10.77 -7.28
N ARG A 109 -15.16 -9.89 -6.83
CA ARG A 109 -16.55 -10.21 -6.47
C ARG A 109 -17.55 -9.82 -7.56
N GLY A 110 -17.11 -9.20 -8.66
CA GLY A 110 -17.98 -8.71 -9.72
C GLY A 110 -17.98 -9.56 -11.00
N ARG A 111 -18.98 -9.35 -11.86
CA ARG A 111 -19.08 -9.97 -13.20
C ARG A 111 -18.16 -9.35 -14.25
N SER A 112 -17.15 -8.56 -13.89
CA SER A 112 -16.23 -8.07 -14.91
C SER A 112 -15.34 -9.24 -15.34
N CYS A 113 -15.82 -9.93 -16.37
CA CYS A 113 -15.01 -10.75 -17.23
C CYS A 113 -13.87 -9.84 -17.69
N SER A 114 -12.64 -10.15 -17.30
CA SER A 114 -11.48 -9.56 -17.94
C SER A 114 -11.66 -9.82 -19.43
N GLY A 115 -11.93 -8.78 -20.21
CA GLY A 115 -12.12 -8.92 -21.65
C GLY A 115 -10.98 -9.75 -22.20
N LEU A 116 -11.30 -10.91 -22.77
CA LEU A 116 -10.34 -11.74 -23.48
C LEU A 116 -9.69 -10.82 -24.51
N GLN A 117 -8.42 -10.45 -24.29
CA GLN A 117 -7.65 -9.78 -25.32
C GLN A 117 -7.39 -10.80 -26.42
N SER A 118 -8.33 -10.92 -27.36
CA SER A 118 -8.12 -11.66 -28.58
C SER A 118 -7.06 -10.90 -29.38
N LYS A 119 -5.84 -11.44 -29.43
CA LYS A 119 -4.85 -10.99 -30.39
C LYS A 119 -5.34 -11.39 -31.79
N THR A 120 -5.82 -10.42 -32.56
CA THR A 120 -6.11 -10.59 -33.98
C THR A 120 -4.84 -11.05 -34.70
N THR A 121 -4.80 -12.31 -35.08
CA THR A 121 -3.78 -12.82 -36.02
C THR A 121 -4.30 -12.53 -37.42
N VAL A 122 -3.76 -11.50 -38.07
CA VAL A 122 -3.97 -11.28 -39.50
C VAL A 122 -3.18 -12.33 -40.28
N LEU A 123 -3.89 -13.32 -40.83
CA LEU A 123 -3.35 -14.22 -41.85
C LEU A 123 -3.15 -13.40 -43.13
N ALA A 124 -1.89 -13.17 -43.50
CA ALA A 124 -1.54 -12.61 -44.79
C ALA A 124 -1.90 -13.62 -45.89
N ILE A 125 -2.91 -13.30 -46.69
CA ILE A 125 -3.17 -13.96 -47.98
C ILE A 125 -2.42 -13.15 -49.03
N SER A 126 -1.31 -13.70 -49.53
CA SER A 126 -0.53 -13.23 -50.69
C SER A 126 0.21 -14.48 -51.17
N THR A 127 0.04 -15.04 -52.37
CA THR A 127 -0.20 -14.43 -53.68
C THR A 127 -0.78 -15.51 -54.62
N LEU A 128 -1.91 -15.24 -55.26
CA LEU A 128 -2.31 -15.88 -56.52
C LEU A 128 -2.09 -14.86 -57.63
N LEU A 129 -1.05 -15.10 -58.43
CA LEU A 129 -0.71 -14.54 -59.76
C LEU A 129 0.55 -15.34 -60.11
N GLY A 130 0.62 -16.21 -61.09
CA GLY A 130 -0.01 -16.22 -62.40
C GLY A 130 1.03 -16.89 -63.31
N SER A 131 0.55 -17.82 -64.13
CA SER A 131 1.23 -18.57 -65.18
C SER A 131 2.29 -17.81 -65.98
N ASP A 132 3.45 -18.44 -66.18
CA ASP A 132 4.13 -18.76 -67.47
C ASP A 132 5.65 -18.95 -67.30
#